data_AF-A0A1X7U6W6-F1
#
_entry.id   AF-A0A1X7U6W6-F1
#
_cell.length_a   1.000
_cell.length_b   1.000
_cell.length_c   1.000
_cell.angle_alpha   90.00
_cell.angle_beta   90.00
_cell.angle_gamma   90.00
#
_symmetry.space_group_name_H-M   'P 1'
#
loop_
_entity.id
_entity.type
_entity.pdbx_description
1 polymer ?
#
loop_
_entity_poly.entity_id
_entity_poly.type
_entity_poly.pdbx_seq_one_letter_code
_entity_poly.pdbx_strand_id
1 'polypeptide(L)'
;MKVFLAVVLFILPAVLSVPYDPVLSYAESMRSIAERVNSLQTTWRATPSSKRFEGVTENYVHSLCGALLRGGPTLPVKEIEVPVVIPDTFDARQKWPDCPSIGTIRDQGACGSCWAFGAVEAMSDRYCISFQEQPGPYKNCSKKSLTSHTPSCKRSCISGYDKSYHSDKHYGKSSYSISSNVSGIQTEIMTNGPVEASFDVYADFPTYTSGVYQHTTDHHVSSHAIKILGWGTENGVPYWYVNAPYCFFKILRGKNECGIESGIIAGMPEQYK
;
A
#
# COMPACT_ATOMS: atom_id res chain seq x y z
N MET A 1 30.18 12.71 -52.25
CA MET A 1 29.97 12.58 -50.79
C MET A 1 28.64 13.25 -50.45
N LYS A 2 27.56 12.46 -50.27
CA LYS A 2 26.25 12.98 -49.83
C LYS A 2 26.04 12.51 -48.40
N VAL A 3 26.09 13.44 -47.45
CA VAL A 3 25.85 13.18 -46.03
C VAL A 3 24.33 13.06 -45.83
N PHE A 4 23.86 11.88 -45.47
CA PHE A 4 22.48 11.68 -45.02
C PHE A 4 22.41 12.02 -43.54
N LEU A 5 21.70 13.10 -43.20
CA LEU A 5 21.39 13.47 -41.83
C LEU A 5 20.21 12.59 -41.37
N ALA A 6 20.49 11.54 -40.59
CA ALA A 6 19.45 10.74 -39.95
C ALA A 6 18.91 11.52 -38.75
N VAL A 7 17.75 12.14 -38.89
CA VAL A 7 17.00 12.72 -37.78
C VAL A 7 16.30 11.58 -37.05
N VAL A 8 16.87 11.13 -35.94
CA VAL A 8 16.21 10.22 -35.01
C VAL A 8 15.19 11.03 -34.22
N LEU A 9 13.92 11.00 -34.66
CA LEU A 9 12.81 11.50 -33.86
C LEU A 9 12.65 10.58 -32.64
N PHE A 10 13.05 11.05 -31.47
CA PHE A 10 12.59 10.50 -30.21
C PHE A 10 11.09 10.83 -30.08
N ILE A 11 10.23 9.89 -30.47
CA ILE A 11 8.81 9.94 -30.13
C ILE A 11 8.74 9.66 -28.62
N LEU A 12 8.63 10.71 -27.81
CA LEU A 12 8.16 10.58 -26.43
C LEU A 12 6.84 9.81 -26.49
N PRO A 13 6.66 8.70 -25.74
CA PRO A 13 5.37 8.05 -25.69
C PRO A 13 4.39 9.09 -25.16
N ALA A 14 3.44 9.50 -26.00
CA ALA A 14 2.31 10.26 -25.55
C ALA A 14 1.68 9.46 -24.42
N VAL A 15 1.57 10.07 -23.23
CA VAL A 15 0.79 9.51 -22.14
C VAL A 15 -0.65 9.53 -22.63
N LEU A 16 -1.07 8.43 -23.25
CA LEU A 16 -2.43 8.24 -23.70
C LEU A 16 -3.25 8.03 -22.43
N SER A 17 -3.85 9.09 -21.91
CA SER A 17 -4.88 8.99 -20.90
C SER A 17 -6.13 8.34 -21.47
N VAL A 18 -6.83 7.45 -20.72
CA VAL A 18 -8.20 7.08 -21.14
C VAL A 18 -9.22 8.08 -20.66
N PRO A 19 -10.16 8.46 -21.53
CA PRO A 19 -11.41 9.06 -21.10
C PRO A 19 -12.28 8.03 -20.37
N TYR A 20 -12.81 8.44 -19.21
CA TYR A 20 -13.86 7.73 -18.46
C TYR A 20 -15.21 7.95 -19.17
N ASP A 21 -15.91 6.88 -19.57
CA ASP A 21 -17.24 6.95 -20.20
C ASP A 21 -18.34 6.87 -19.11
N PRO A 22 -19.12 7.95 -18.87
CA PRO A 22 -20.12 7.99 -17.80
C PRO A 22 -21.38 7.16 -18.08
N VAL A 23 -21.50 6.49 -19.23
CA VAL A 23 -22.70 5.70 -19.62
C VAL A 23 -22.56 4.20 -19.30
N LEU A 24 -21.35 3.70 -19.07
CA LEU A 24 -21.09 2.28 -18.83
C LEU A 24 -21.43 1.85 -17.39
N SER A 25 -21.93 0.63 -17.22
CA SER A 25 -21.97 0.01 -15.88
C SER A 25 -20.53 -0.17 -15.36
N TYR A 26 -20.35 -0.15 -14.03
CA TYR A 26 -19.01 -0.33 -13.44
C TYR A 26 -18.31 -1.61 -13.92
N ALA A 27 -19.07 -2.70 -14.11
CA ALA A 27 -18.54 -3.96 -14.64
C ALA A 27 -18.06 -3.85 -16.10
N GLU A 28 -18.76 -3.07 -16.94
CA GLU A 28 -18.33 -2.79 -18.31
C GLU A 28 -17.10 -1.88 -18.34
N SER A 29 -17.04 -0.88 -17.44
CA SER A 29 -15.86 -0.03 -17.27
C SER A 29 -14.64 -0.85 -16.88
N MET A 30 -14.74 -1.76 -15.90
CA MET A 30 -13.62 -2.64 -15.51
C MET A 30 -13.17 -3.54 -16.67
N ARG A 31 -14.12 -4.00 -17.51
CA ARG A 31 -13.79 -4.79 -18.70
C ARG A 31 -13.03 -3.99 -19.74
N SER A 32 -13.55 -2.82 -20.10
CA SER A 32 -12.92 -1.91 -21.05
C SER A 32 -11.51 -1.50 -20.58
N ILE A 33 -11.37 -1.17 -19.29
CA ILE A 33 -10.08 -0.81 -18.68
C ILE A 33 -9.12 -1.99 -18.75
N ALA A 34 -9.53 -3.19 -18.35
CA ALA A 34 -8.65 -4.36 -18.35
C ALA A 34 -8.18 -4.74 -19.77
N GLU A 35 -9.08 -4.72 -20.76
CA GLU A 35 -8.74 -4.96 -22.16
C GLU A 35 -7.72 -3.94 -22.67
N ARG A 36 -7.89 -2.66 -22.33
CA ARG A 36 -6.95 -1.62 -22.71
C ARG A 36 -5.60 -1.76 -22.02
N VAL A 37 -5.56 -1.95 -20.71
CA VAL A 37 -4.30 -2.14 -19.97
C VAL A 37 -3.48 -3.25 -20.62
N ASN A 38 -4.13 -4.37 -20.93
CA ASN A 38 -3.48 -5.52 -21.55
C ASN A 38 -3.04 -5.27 -23.01
N SER A 39 -3.67 -4.32 -23.72
CA SER A 39 -3.25 -3.94 -25.09
C SER A 39 -2.05 -2.99 -25.12
N LEU A 40 -1.81 -2.24 -24.03
CA LEU A 40 -0.71 -1.29 -23.90
C LEU A 40 0.66 -1.93 -23.62
N GLN A 41 0.73 -3.26 -23.45
CA GLN A 41 1.96 -3.98 -23.11
C GLN A 41 2.68 -3.39 -21.88
N THR A 42 1.91 -3.05 -20.83
CA THR A 42 2.46 -2.49 -19.60
C THR A 42 3.23 -3.55 -18.80
N THR A 43 3.81 -3.12 -17.69
CA THR A 43 4.56 -3.97 -16.76
C THR A 43 3.67 -4.80 -15.84
N TRP A 44 2.34 -4.74 -16.01
CA TRP A 44 1.36 -5.41 -15.17
C TRP A 44 0.20 -5.96 -15.99
N ARG A 45 -0.56 -6.88 -15.40
CA ARG A 45 -1.73 -7.52 -16.02
C ARG A 45 -3.00 -7.14 -15.30
N ALA A 46 -4.01 -6.81 -16.08
CA ALA A 46 -5.36 -6.51 -15.60
C ALA A 46 -6.32 -7.66 -15.90
N THR A 47 -7.33 -7.83 -15.04
CA THR A 47 -8.48 -8.72 -15.27
C THR A 47 -9.79 -7.97 -15.02
N PRO A 48 -10.81 -8.14 -15.88
CA PRO A 48 -12.14 -7.55 -15.66
C PRO A 48 -12.85 -8.10 -14.42
N SER A 49 -12.42 -9.28 -13.97
CA SER A 49 -13.11 -10.07 -12.95
C SER A 49 -12.13 -10.46 -11.86
N SER A 50 -11.59 -9.46 -11.14
CA SER A 50 -10.96 -9.78 -9.87
C SER A 50 -12.07 -10.30 -8.96
N LYS A 51 -11.93 -11.51 -8.40
CA LYS A 51 -12.95 -12.12 -7.52
C LYS A 51 -13.40 -11.19 -6.38
N ARG A 52 -12.59 -10.17 -6.07
CA ARG A 52 -12.83 -9.17 -5.03
C ARG A 52 -13.75 -8.03 -5.47
N PHE A 53 -13.61 -7.56 -6.71
CA PHE A 53 -14.36 -6.40 -7.22
C PHE A 53 -15.41 -6.77 -8.28
N GLU A 54 -15.66 -8.07 -8.46
CA GLU A 54 -16.77 -8.54 -9.27
C GLU A 54 -18.11 -8.12 -8.66
N GLY A 55 -18.96 -7.45 -9.45
CA GLY A 55 -20.30 -7.03 -9.04
C GLY A 55 -20.36 -5.88 -8.02
N VAL A 56 -19.24 -5.23 -7.71
CA VAL A 56 -19.22 -4.05 -6.82
C VAL A 56 -19.41 -2.75 -7.62
N THR A 57 -19.57 -1.62 -6.92
CA THR A 57 -19.67 -0.29 -7.53
C THR A 57 -18.40 0.53 -7.28
N GLU A 58 -18.19 1.60 -8.05
CA GLU A 58 -17.11 2.55 -7.76
C GLU A 58 -17.25 3.16 -6.35
N ASN A 59 -18.47 3.48 -5.92
CA ASN A 59 -18.75 3.94 -4.55
C ASN A 59 -18.29 2.93 -3.50
N TYR A 60 -18.42 1.63 -3.76
CA TYR A 60 -17.86 0.61 -2.88
C TYR A 60 -16.33 0.70 -2.85
N VAL A 61 -15.64 0.82 -4.00
CA VAL A 61 -14.18 0.99 -4.04
C VAL A 61 -13.74 2.27 -3.32
N HIS A 62 -14.40 3.39 -3.57
CA HIS A 62 -14.18 4.64 -2.86
C HIS A 62 -14.37 4.47 -1.35
N SER A 63 -15.38 3.71 -0.90
CA SER A 63 -15.60 3.45 0.54
C SER A 63 -14.48 2.66 1.21
N LEU A 64 -13.62 1.96 0.45
CA LEU A 64 -12.42 1.29 0.97
C LEU A 64 -11.23 2.26 1.12
N CYS A 65 -11.30 3.43 0.48
CA CYS A 65 -10.25 4.42 0.43
C CYS A 65 -10.54 5.53 1.43
N GLY A 66 -10.14 5.32 2.69
CA GLY A 66 -10.37 6.27 3.78
C GLY A 66 -9.15 7.05 4.23
N ALA A 67 -8.05 7.02 3.48
CA ALA A 67 -6.86 7.79 3.83
C ALA A 67 -7.05 9.26 3.41
N LEU A 68 -7.02 10.17 4.39
CA LEU A 68 -7.04 11.60 4.13
C LEU A 68 -5.59 12.11 4.05
N LEU A 69 -5.14 12.50 2.86
CA LEU A 69 -3.76 12.96 2.65
C LEU A 69 -3.48 14.38 3.18
N ARG A 70 -4.50 15.09 3.68
CA ARG A 70 -4.40 16.48 4.16
C ARG A 70 -5.09 16.65 5.51
N GLY A 71 -4.60 17.60 6.29
CA GLY A 71 -5.22 18.00 7.57
C GLY A 71 -4.72 17.24 8.80
N GLY A 72 -3.74 16.34 8.64
CA GLY A 72 -3.06 15.67 9.75
C GLY A 72 -1.97 16.55 10.40
N PRO A 73 -1.48 16.16 11.60
CA PRO A 73 -0.37 16.84 12.25
C PRO A 73 0.92 16.66 11.43
N THR A 74 1.74 17.71 11.38
CA THR A 74 3.09 17.61 10.82
C THR A 74 3.97 16.80 11.77
N LEU A 75 4.44 15.64 11.31
CA LEU A 75 5.39 14.83 12.05
C LEU A 75 6.83 15.33 11.84
N PRO A 76 7.74 15.14 12.81
CA PRO A 76 9.15 15.41 12.60
C PRO A 76 9.68 14.50 11.49
N VAL A 77 10.49 15.06 10.59
CA VAL A 77 11.20 14.29 9.57
C VAL A 77 12.37 13.60 10.25
N LYS A 78 12.50 12.29 10.04
CA LYS A 78 13.64 11.52 10.56
C LYS A 78 14.83 11.66 9.62
N GLU A 79 15.96 12.07 10.18
CA GLU A 79 17.26 11.99 9.51
C GLU A 79 17.70 10.52 9.42
N ILE A 80 18.02 10.06 8.21
CA ILE A 80 18.38 8.67 7.94
C ILE A 80 19.76 8.64 7.30
N GLU A 81 20.71 8.01 7.98
CA GLU A 81 22.01 7.70 7.43
C GLU A 81 21.90 6.51 6.46
N VAL A 82 22.00 6.80 5.18
CA VAL A 82 21.86 5.80 4.11
C VAL A 82 23.16 4.98 4.04
N PRO A 83 23.10 3.64 4.11
CA PRO A 83 24.28 2.80 4.01
C PRO A 83 24.88 2.88 2.60
N VAL A 84 26.17 2.62 2.49
CA VAL A 84 26.91 2.64 1.21
C VAL A 84 26.32 1.67 0.19
N VAL A 85 25.78 0.54 0.66
CA VAL A 85 25.19 -0.50 -0.18
C VAL A 85 23.79 -0.84 0.34
N ILE A 86 22.80 -0.71 -0.54
CA ILE A 86 21.43 -1.19 -0.35
C ILE A 86 21.24 -2.41 -1.26
N PRO A 87 20.70 -3.53 -0.76
CA PRO A 87 20.49 -4.71 -1.60
C PRO A 87 19.45 -4.44 -2.71
N ASP A 88 19.63 -5.05 -3.88
CA ASP A 88 18.72 -4.89 -5.02
C ASP A 88 17.30 -5.40 -4.72
N THR A 89 17.20 -6.41 -3.86
CA THR A 89 15.94 -7.01 -3.41
C THR A 89 15.91 -7.12 -1.91
N PHE A 90 14.76 -6.88 -1.30
CA PHE A 90 14.55 -7.05 0.12
C PHE A 90 13.10 -7.46 0.39
N ASP A 91 12.92 -8.41 1.31
CA ASP A 91 11.62 -8.83 1.82
C ASP A 91 11.71 -8.94 3.35
N ALA A 92 10.97 -8.09 4.07
CA ALA A 92 10.96 -8.09 5.53
C ALA A 92 10.59 -9.46 6.12
N ARG A 93 9.78 -10.27 5.42
CA ARG A 93 9.39 -11.61 5.87
C ARG A 93 10.57 -12.58 5.88
N GLN A 94 11.54 -12.37 5.00
CA GLN A 94 12.76 -13.17 4.93
C GLN A 94 13.79 -12.70 5.97
N LYS A 95 13.85 -11.39 6.23
CA LYS A 95 14.76 -10.83 7.24
C LYS A 95 14.32 -11.18 8.66
N TRP A 96 13.02 -11.16 8.94
CA TRP A 96 12.45 -11.45 10.26
C TRP A 96 11.44 -12.60 10.17
N PRO A 97 11.90 -13.84 9.94
CA PRO A 97 11.02 -15.00 9.77
C PRO A 97 10.23 -15.34 11.04
N ASP A 98 10.75 -14.96 12.21
CA ASP A 98 10.09 -15.15 13.52
C ASP A 98 8.94 -14.15 13.76
N CYS A 99 8.70 -13.23 12.82
CA CYS A 99 7.62 -12.24 12.88
C CYS A 99 6.55 -12.51 11.80
N PRO A 100 5.65 -13.50 12.01
CA PRO A 100 4.60 -13.85 11.05
C PRO A 100 3.60 -12.72 10.79
N SER A 101 3.50 -11.71 11.68
CA SER A 101 2.65 -10.54 11.46
C SER A 101 3.00 -9.80 10.16
N ILE A 102 4.28 -9.80 9.74
CA ILE A 102 4.77 -9.09 8.55
C ILE A 102 4.04 -9.57 7.30
N GLY A 103 3.89 -10.89 7.17
CA GLY A 103 3.22 -11.55 6.05
C GLY A 103 1.71 -11.68 6.21
N THR A 104 1.12 -11.24 7.33
CA THR A 104 -0.31 -11.38 7.56
C THR A 104 -1.09 -10.34 6.73
N ILE A 105 -2.04 -10.81 5.92
CA ILE A 105 -3.00 -9.97 5.22
C ILE A 105 -4.23 -9.79 6.10
N ARG A 106 -4.68 -8.55 6.31
CA ARG A 106 -5.91 -8.25 7.03
C ARG A 106 -7.04 -7.86 6.07
N ASP A 107 -8.27 -7.86 6.58
CA ASP A 107 -9.49 -7.54 5.85
C ASP A 107 -10.15 -6.36 6.56
N GLN A 108 -10.17 -5.19 5.91
CA GLN A 108 -10.74 -3.96 6.48
C GLN A 108 -12.27 -3.91 6.45
N GLY A 109 -12.91 -4.93 5.85
CA GLY A 109 -14.33 -4.95 5.57
C GLY A 109 -14.75 -3.87 4.56
N ALA A 110 -16.05 -3.56 4.56
CA ALA A 110 -16.64 -2.51 3.74
C ALA A 110 -16.57 -1.14 4.46
N CYS A 111 -15.37 -0.76 4.92
CA CYS A 111 -15.12 0.43 5.71
C CYS A 111 -13.82 1.12 5.24
N GLY A 112 -13.77 2.44 5.23
CA GLY A 112 -12.59 3.23 4.89
C GLY A 112 -11.57 3.28 6.04
N SER A 113 -11.24 2.13 6.63
CA SER A 113 -10.36 1.99 7.79
C SER A 113 -8.91 1.71 7.41
N CYS A 114 -8.54 1.79 6.12
CA CYS A 114 -7.18 1.51 5.64
C CYS A 114 -6.09 2.29 6.39
N TRP A 115 -6.35 3.53 6.79
CA TRP A 115 -5.43 4.36 7.58
C TRP A 115 -5.14 3.77 8.96
N ALA A 116 -6.10 3.08 9.57
CA ALA A 116 -5.88 2.39 10.82
C ALA A 116 -5.14 1.07 10.57
N PHE A 117 -5.46 0.38 9.47
CA PHE A 117 -4.86 -0.91 9.12
C PHE A 117 -3.38 -0.77 8.76
N GLY A 118 -3.00 0.18 7.89
CA GLY A 118 -1.60 0.45 7.56
C GLY A 118 -0.76 0.74 8.80
N ALA A 119 -1.24 1.65 9.66
CA ALA A 119 -0.61 1.99 10.92
C ALA A 119 -0.45 0.79 11.88
N VAL A 120 -1.52 0.05 12.18
CA VAL A 120 -1.46 -1.05 13.17
C VAL A 120 -0.73 -2.28 12.63
N GLU A 121 -0.76 -2.54 11.33
CA GLU A 121 0.02 -3.62 10.71
C GLU A 121 1.51 -3.31 10.82
N ALA A 122 1.94 -2.12 10.43
CA ALA A 122 3.34 -1.72 10.55
C ALA A 122 3.80 -1.69 12.00
N MET A 123 2.99 -1.17 12.93
CA MET A 123 3.33 -1.14 14.35
C MET A 123 3.42 -2.55 14.95
N SER A 124 2.51 -3.46 14.59
CA SER A 124 2.57 -4.86 15.04
C SER A 124 3.86 -5.54 14.61
N ASP A 125 4.28 -5.30 13.36
CA ASP A 125 5.52 -5.83 12.82
C ASP A 125 6.73 -5.30 13.58
N ARG A 126 6.75 -3.98 13.84
CA ARG A 126 7.83 -3.32 14.57
C ARG A 126 7.92 -3.76 16.03
N TYR A 127 6.79 -4.04 16.68
CA TYR A 127 6.76 -4.64 18.01
C TYR A 127 7.42 -6.02 18.02
N CYS A 128 7.07 -6.89 17.07
CA CYS A 128 7.70 -8.19 16.96
C CYS A 128 9.20 -8.06 16.66
N ILE A 129 9.58 -7.21 15.71
CA ILE A 129 11.00 -6.99 15.34
C ILE A 129 11.80 -6.48 16.54
N SER A 130 11.24 -5.58 17.35
CA SER A 130 11.96 -4.92 18.45
C SER A 130 11.99 -5.77 19.72
N PHE A 131 10.89 -6.46 20.04
CA PHE A 131 10.67 -7.08 21.36
C PHE A 131 10.27 -8.56 21.29
N GLN A 132 10.17 -9.15 20.09
CA GLN A 132 9.66 -10.50 19.87
C GLN A 132 8.22 -10.71 20.38
N GLU A 133 7.46 -9.63 20.50
CA GLU A 133 6.06 -9.65 20.91
C GLU A 133 5.14 -9.77 19.70
N GLN A 134 4.36 -10.85 19.67
CA GLN A 134 3.38 -11.10 18.62
C GLN A 134 2.09 -10.34 18.90
N PRO A 135 1.42 -9.79 17.87
CA PRO A 135 0.16 -9.12 18.09
C PRO A 135 -0.93 -10.17 18.42
N GLY A 136 -1.91 -9.79 19.25
CA GLY A 136 -2.97 -10.69 19.70
C GLY A 136 -3.84 -11.24 18.56
N PRO A 137 -4.74 -12.20 18.82
CA PRO A 137 -5.64 -12.72 17.80
C PRO A 137 -6.63 -11.64 17.33
N TYR A 138 -6.71 -11.42 16.01
CA TYR A 138 -7.71 -10.54 15.40
C TYR A 138 -8.73 -11.34 14.60
N LYS A 139 -10.00 -10.97 14.74
CA LYS A 139 -11.07 -11.48 13.88
C LYS A 139 -11.15 -10.63 12.62
N ASN A 140 -11.30 -11.28 11.47
CA ASN A 140 -11.56 -10.58 10.21
C ASN A 140 -12.88 -9.79 10.30
N CYS A 141 -12.92 -8.65 9.62
CA CYS A 141 -14.14 -7.86 9.51
C CYS A 141 -15.25 -8.66 8.79
N SER A 142 -16.50 -8.47 9.21
CA SER A 142 -17.65 -9.06 8.53
C SER A 142 -17.93 -8.32 7.23
N LYS A 143 -18.02 -9.04 6.11
CA LYS A 143 -18.41 -8.50 4.79
C LYS A 143 -19.88 -8.04 4.73
N LYS A 144 -20.71 -8.40 5.72
CA LYS A 144 -22.18 -8.32 5.63
C LYS A 144 -22.79 -6.98 6.02
N SER A 145 -22.02 -5.98 6.45
CA SER A 145 -22.60 -4.69 6.78
C SER A 145 -21.66 -3.56 6.36
N LEU A 146 -22.12 -2.80 5.36
CA LEU A 146 -21.71 -1.41 5.14
C LEU A 146 -22.16 -0.61 6.35
N THR A 147 -21.55 -0.82 7.51
CA THR A 147 -21.70 0.16 8.58
C THR A 147 -20.89 1.35 8.10
N SER A 148 -21.57 2.38 7.58
CA SER A 148 -20.95 3.65 7.19
C SER A 148 -20.24 4.37 8.34
N HIS A 149 -20.26 3.77 9.54
CA HIS A 149 -19.72 4.29 10.77
C HIS A 149 -18.77 3.24 11.37
N THR A 150 -17.56 3.69 11.71
CA THR A 150 -16.62 2.93 12.53
C THR A 150 -17.31 2.58 13.86
N PRO A 151 -17.33 1.29 14.28
CA PRO A 151 -17.98 0.92 15.52
C PRO A 151 -17.32 1.59 16.73
N SER A 152 -18.11 1.90 17.75
CA SER A 152 -17.59 2.48 19.01
C SER A 152 -16.60 1.52 19.68
N CYS A 153 -15.44 2.04 20.06
CA CYS A 153 -14.40 1.26 20.75
C CYS A 153 -14.88 0.77 22.13
N LYS A 154 -14.82 -0.54 22.36
CA LYS A 154 -15.05 -1.13 23.68
C LYS A 154 -13.75 -1.17 24.48
N ARG A 155 -13.77 -0.67 25.72
CA ARG A 155 -12.61 -0.69 26.64
C ARG A 155 -12.52 -2.01 27.41
N SER A 156 -12.57 -3.11 26.68
CA SER A 156 -12.61 -4.48 27.21
C SER A 156 -12.01 -5.44 26.19
N CYS A 157 -11.18 -6.38 26.63
CA CYS A 157 -10.68 -7.46 25.78
C CYS A 157 -11.81 -8.45 25.42
N ILE A 158 -11.54 -9.34 24.46
CA ILE A 158 -12.44 -10.44 24.12
C ILE A 158 -12.62 -11.39 25.32
N SER A 159 -13.77 -12.06 25.39
CA SER A 159 -14.03 -13.07 26.43
C SER A 159 -13.01 -14.22 26.33
N GLY A 160 -12.48 -14.65 27.47
CA GLY A 160 -11.44 -15.69 27.55
C GLY A 160 -10.01 -15.22 27.28
N TYR A 161 -9.76 -13.90 27.28
CA TYR A 161 -8.42 -13.34 27.17
C TYR A 161 -7.86 -12.97 28.54
N ASP A 162 -6.63 -13.42 28.81
CA ASP A 162 -6.06 -13.42 30.17
C ASP A 162 -5.60 -12.04 30.66
N LYS A 163 -5.38 -11.08 29.74
CA LYS A 163 -4.96 -9.72 30.10
C LYS A 163 -6.15 -8.77 30.13
N SER A 164 -6.14 -7.86 31.11
CA SER A 164 -7.10 -6.76 31.15
C SER A 164 -6.85 -5.77 30.00
N TYR A 165 -7.89 -5.02 29.61
CA TYR A 165 -7.76 -3.98 28.58
C TYR A 165 -6.69 -2.93 28.91
N HIS A 166 -6.51 -2.59 30.19
CA HIS A 166 -5.53 -1.59 30.61
C HIS A 166 -4.10 -2.12 30.57
N SER A 167 -3.90 -3.38 30.95
CA SER A 167 -2.58 -4.04 30.96
C SER A 167 -2.13 -4.51 29.57
N ASP A 168 -3.03 -4.58 28.59
CA ASP A 168 -2.72 -5.03 27.23
C ASP A 168 -2.51 -3.87 26.24
N LYS A 169 -2.37 -2.65 26.75
CA LYS A 169 -2.06 -1.48 25.91
C LYS A 169 -0.58 -1.48 25.54
N HIS A 170 -0.34 -1.28 24.25
CA HIS A 170 0.98 -1.13 23.67
C HIS A 170 1.11 0.31 23.15
N TYR A 171 2.27 0.94 23.39
CA TYR A 171 2.50 2.36 23.15
C TYR A 171 3.61 2.60 22.11
N GLY A 172 3.52 3.70 21.36
CA GLY A 172 4.62 4.14 20.51
C GLY A 172 5.53 5.08 21.29
N LYS A 173 6.85 4.88 21.20
CA LYS A 173 7.85 5.79 21.77
C LYS A 173 7.96 7.09 20.96
N SER A 174 7.81 6.99 19.64
CA SER A 174 7.92 8.12 18.72
C SER A 174 7.19 7.83 17.40
N SER A 175 6.79 8.89 16.71
CA SER A 175 6.28 8.88 15.34
C SER A 175 7.00 9.95 14.50
N TYR A 176 7.23 9.64 13.24
CA TYR A 176 8.00 10.49 12.33
C TYR A 176 7.63 10.22 10.87
N SER A 177 7.93 11.19 10.01
CA SER A 177 7.88 11.02 8.56
C SER A 177 9.26 10.65 8.00
N ILE A 178 9.26 9.94 6.88
CA ILE A 178 10.47 9.72 6.08
C ILE A 178 10.39 10.58 4.82
N SER A 179 11.47 11.29 4.52
CA SER A 179 11.59 12.09 3.30
C SER A 179 11.32 11.25 2.05
N SER A 180 10.82 11.88 0.99
CA SER A 180 10.52 11.24 -0.30
C SER A 180 11.79 10.88 -1.08
N ASN A 181 12.60 10.01 -0.49
CA ASN A 181 13.84 9.49 -1.04
C ASN A 181 13.81 7.95 -0.92
N VAL A 182 13.88 7.29 -2.07
CA VAL A 182 13.91 5.83 -2.20
C VAL A 182 14.92 5.19 -1.25
N SER A 183 16.16 5.70 -1.18
CA SER A 183 17.20 5.10 -0.35
C SER A 183 16.91 5.26 1.15
N GLY A 184 16.31 6.39 1.55
CA GLY A 184 15.86 6.62 2.92
C GLY A 184 14.74 5.66 3.32
N ILE A 185 13.75 5.46 2.44
CA ILE A 185 12.65 4.51 2.65
C ILE A 185 13.18 3.07 2.74
N GLN A 186 14.06 2.67 1.82
CA GLN A 186 14.71 1.34 1.85
C GLN A 186 15.49 1.14 3.15
N THR A 187 16.26 2.15 3.56
CA THR A 187 17.07 2.11 4.79
C THR A 187 16.19 1.96 6.02
N GLU A 188 15.09 2.72 6.09
CA GLU A 188 14.14 2.60 7.19
C GLU A 188 13.53 1.20 7.27
N ILE A 189 13.06 0.68 6.13
CA ILE A 189 12.42 -0.65 6.07
C ILE A 189 13.41 -1.75 6.45
N MET A 190 14.64 -1.71 5.93
CA MET A 190 15.63 -2.74 6.30
C MET A 190 16.06 -2.65 7.76
N THR A 191 16.06 -1.45 8.35
CA THR A 191 16.59 -1.26 9.70
C THR A 191 15.54 -1.57 10.75
N ASN A 192 14.33 -1.02 10.57
CA ASN A 192 13.30 -1.00 11.61
C ASN A 192 12.05 -1.81 11.22
N GLY A 193 11.97 -2.32 9.99
CA GLY A 193 10.81 -3.06 9.51
C GLY A 193 9.81 -2.21 8.73
N PRO A 194 8.67 -2.82 8.33
CA PRO A 194 7.69 -2.19 7.45
C PRO A 194 7.24 -0.79 7.88
N VAL A 195 6.87 0.03 6.90
CA VAL A 195 6.39 1.41 7.07
C VAL A 195 4.97 1.54 6.55
N GLU A 196 4.23 2.49 7.09
CA GLU A 196 2.96 2.90 6.50
C GLU A 196 3.25 3.88 5.36
N ALA A 197 2.52 3.74 4.26
CA ALA A 197 2.48 4.74 3.21
C ALA A 197 1.05 4.91 2.71
N SER A 198 0.85 5.89 1.84
CA SER A 198 -0.40 6.08 1.13
C SER A 198 -0.12 6.32 -0.33
N PHE A 199 -1.07 5.93 -1.19
CA PHE A 199 -1.01 6.17 -2.62
C PHE A 199 -2.40 6.48 -3.16
N ASP A 200 -2.42 7.15 -4.30
CA ASP A 200 -3.64 7.46 -5.02
C ASP A 200 -4.12 6.26 -5.83
N VAL A 201 -5.39 5.90 -5.62
CA VAL A 201 -6.07 4.81 -6.32
C VAL A 201 -6.75 5.38 -7.55
N TYR A 202 -6.42 4.81 -8.70
CA TYR A 202 -7.03 5.11 -9.98
C TYR A 202 -7.99 3.99 -10.42
N ALA A 203 -8.87 4.28 -11.38
CA ALA A 203 -9.93 3.36 -11.83
C ALA A 203 -9.42 2.01 -12.34
N ASP A 204 -8.16 1.92 -12.77
CA ASP A 204 -7.53 0.70 -13.26
C ASP A 204 -6.93 -0.17 -12.16
N PHE A 205 -6.60 0.36 -10.99
CA PHE A 205 -6.04 -0.42 -9.90
C PHE A 205 -6.93 -1.60 -9.45
N PRO A 206 -8.27 -1.49 -9.34
CA PRO A 206 -9.14 -2.64 -9.00
C PRO A 206 -9.05 -3.83 -9.96
N THR A 207 -8.54 -3.61 -11.18
CA THR A 207 -8.32 -4.66 -12.18
C THR A 207 -6.97 -5.37 -12.02
N TYR A 208 -6.06 -4.86 -11.18
CA TYR A 208 -4.71 -5.41 -10.99
C TYR A 208 -4.74 -6.90 -10.60
N THR A 209 -3.89 -7.67 -11.28
CA THR A 209 -3.71 -9.11 -11.02
C THR A 209 -2.25 -9.48 -10.71
N SER A 210 -1.31 -8.98 -11.50
CA SER A 210 0.12 -9.31 -11.35
C SER A 210 1.02 -8.31 -12.07
N GLY A 211 2.33 -8.42 -11.85
CA GLY A 211 3.35 -7.53 -12.41
C GLY A 211 3.57 -6.28 -11.56
N VAL A 212 4.24 -5.26 -12.12
CA VAL A 212 4.53 -4.00 -11.43
C VAL A 212 3.52 -2.95 -11.87
N TYR A 213 2.61 -2.58 -10.98
CA TYR A 213 1.55 -1.59 -11.27
C TYR A 213 2.13 -0.21 -11.60
N GLN A 214 1.58 0.38 -12.65
CA GLN A 214 1.72 1.77 -13.08
C GLN A 214 0.35 2.22 -13.57
N HIS A 215 -0.17 3.36 -13.11
CA HIS A 215 -1.50 3.80 -13.52
C HIS A 215 -1.53 4.12 -15.03
N THR A 216 -2.65 3.80 -15.66
CA THR A 216 -2.89 3.96 -17.11
C THR A 216 -4.14 4.78 -17.40
N THR A 217 -4.89 5.12 -16.35
CA THR A 217 -6.09 5.94 -16.38
C THR A 217 -5.82 7.28 -15.69
N ASP A 218 -6.58 8.30 -16.07
CA ASP A 218 -6.58 9.62 -15.42
C ASP A 218 -7.69 9.74 -14.35
N HIS A 219 -8.54 8.71 -14.23
CA HIS A 219 -9.67 8.72 -13.33
C HIS A 219 -9.23 8.36 -11.91
N HIS A 220 -8.86 9.40 -11.16
CA HIS A 220 -8.56 9.30 -9.74
C HIS A 220 -9.83 8.96 -8.95
N VAL A 221 -9.78 7.87 -8.19
CA VAL A 221 -10.89 7.42 -7.34
C VAL A 221 -10.79 8.03 -5.94
N SER A 222 -9.70 7.77 -5.22
CA SER A 222 -9.46 8.24 -3.85
C SER A 222 -8.03 7.84 -3.42
N SER A 223 -7.62 8.12 -2.19
CA SER A 223 -6.32 7.71 -1.64
C SER A 223 -6.47 6.55 -0.64
N HIS A 224 -5.51 5.64 -0.63
CA HIS A 224 -5.53 4.44 0.19
C HIS A 224 -4.22 4.26 0.96
N ALA A 225 -4.32 3.91 2.25
CA ALA A 225 -3.16 3.64 3.10
C ALA A 225 -2.79 2.16 3.04
N ILE A 226 -1.49 1.89 3.00
CA ILE A 226 -0.89 0.58 2.78
C ILE A 226 0.35 0.40 3.65
N LYS A 227 0.90 -0.81 3.66
CA LYS A 227 2.17 -1.16 4.32
C LYS A 227 3.22 -1.55 3.29
N ILE A 228 4.33 -0.83 3.22
CA ILE A 228 5.49 -1.21 2.40
C ILE A 228 6.41 -2.08 3.25
N LEU A 229 6.76 -3.27 2.75
CA LEU A 229 7.58 -4.25 3.48
C LEU A 229 8.81 -4.75 2.71
N GLY A 230 9.00 -4.27 1.48
CA GLY A 230 10.13 -4.71 0.67
C GLY A 230 10.21 -4.04 -0.68
N TRP A 231 11.17 -4.47 -1.47
CA TRP A 231 11.39 -4.01 -2.84
C TRP A 231 12.11 -5.07 -3.66
N GLY A 232 12.11 -4.88 -4.97
CA GLY A 232 12.91 -5.68 -5.88
C GLY A 232 12.85 -5.15 -7.30
N THR A 233 13.17 -6.03 -8.24
CA THR A 233 13.10 -5.76 -9.67
C THR A 233 12.41 -6.94 -10.35
N GLU A 234 11.45 -6.66 -11.24
CA GLU A 234 10.80 -7.67 -12.07
C GLU A 234 10.94 -7.27 -13.53
N ASN A 235 11.60 -8.11 -14.35
CA ASN A 235 11.86 -7.83 -15.76
C ASN A 235 12.53 -6.46 -16.01
N GLY A 236 13.47 -6.07 -15.14
CA GLY A 236 14.16 -4.77 -15.20
C GLY A 236 13.39 -3.59 -14.61
N VAL A 237 12.16 -3.81 -14.11
CA VAL A 237 11.30 -2.76 -13.54
C VAL A 237 11.39 -2.78 -12.01
N PRO A 238 11.88 -1.70 -11.36
CA PRO A 238 11.97 -1.64 -9.91
C PRO A 238 10.57 -1.49 -9.28
N TYR A 239 10.34 -2.18 -8.16
CA TYR A 239 9.06 -2.11 -7.45
C TYR A 239 9.22 -1.96 -5.94
N TRP A 240 8.20 -1.38 -5.31
CA TRP A 240 7.87 -1.56 -3.90
C TRP A 240 6.99 -2.78 -3.73
N TYR A 241 7.27 -3.60 -2.72
CA TYR A 241 6.45 -4.74 -2.35
C TYR A 241 5.53 -4.35 -1.20
N VAL A 242 4.24 -4.40 -1.47
CA VAL A 242 3.22 -3.78 -0.65
C VAL A 242 2.27 -4.84 -0.13
N ASN A 243 1.98 -4.76 1.17
CA ASN A 243 0.82 -5.40 1.79
C ASN A 243 -0.26 -4.33 1.93
N ALA A 244 -1.44 -4.64 1.42
CA ALA A 244 -2.63 -3.87 1.65
C ALA A 244 -3.72 -4.81 2.17
N PRO A 245 -4.81 -4.27 2.73
CA PRO A 245 -5.96 -5.08 3.03
C PRO A 245 -6.29 -5.98 1.82
N TYR A 246 -6.49 -7.25 2.12
CA TYR A 246 -6.82 -8.36 1.21
C TYR A 246 -5.78 -8.78 0.15
N CYS A 247 -4.64 -8.11 -0.03
CA CYS A 247 -3.65 -8.55 -1.03
C CYS A 247 -2.22 -8.06 -0.81
N PHE A 248 -1.28 -8.74 -1.47
CA PHE A 248 0.00 -8.15 -1.82
C PHE A 248 -0.05 -7.64 -3.26
N PHE A 249 0.66 -6.55 -3.53
CA PHE A 249 0.89 -6.06 -4.88
C PHE A 249 2.28 -5.43 -5.03
N LYS A 250 2.66 -5.16 -6.27
CA LYS A 250 3.89 -4.46 -6.62
C LYS A 250 3.52 -3.19 -7.36
N ILE A 251 4.21 -2.09 -7.05
CA ILE A 251 4.01 -0.78 -7.67
C ILE A 251 5.36 -0.17 -7.97
N LEU A 252 5.45 0.61 -9.04
CA LEU A 252 6.69 1.19 -9.53
C LEU A 252 7.41 2.00 -8.43
N ARG A 253 8.70 1.71 -8.24
CA ARG A 253 9.58 2.40 -7.29
C ARG A 253 10.48 3.41 -8.01
N GLY A 254 10.75 4.53 -7.36
CA GLY A 254 11.68 5.57 -7.79
C GLY A 254 11.11 6.60 -8.75
N LYS A 255 9.78 6.59 -8.93
CA LYS A 255 9.04 7.58 -9.72
C LYS A 255 7.92 8.24 -8.93
N ASN A 256 7.83 7.97 -7.63
CA ASN A 256 6.72 8.41 -6.78
C ASN A 256 5.36 8.06 -7.40
N GLU A 257 5.25 6.85 -7.96
CA GLU A 257 4.08 6.36 -8.67
C GLU A 257 2.84 6.48 -7.78
N CYS A 258 1.82 7.18 -8.27
CA CYS A 258 0.60 7.49 -7.50
C CYS A 258 0.90 8.14 -6.12
N GLY A 259 1.99 8.89 -5.99
CA GLY A 259 2.37 9.55 -4.74
C GLY A 259 2.90 8.61 -3.65
N ILE A 260 3.14 7.32 -3.93
CA ILE A 260 3.44 6.32 -2.91
C ILE A 260 4.66 6.63 -2.04
N GLU A 261 5.61 7.43 -2.56
CA GLU A 261 6.86 7.79 -1.86
C GLU A 261 6.72 9.10 -1.08
N SER A 262 5.56 9.76 -1.12
CA SER A 262 5.35 11.10 -0.55
C SER A 262 4.80 11.09 0.88
N GLY A 263 4.07 10.03 1.24
CA GLY A 263 3.35 9.93 2.51
C GLY A 263 3.88 8.82 3.43
N ILE A 264 5.21 8.70 3.56
CA ILE A 264 5.81 7.62 4.36
C ILE A 264 5.85 8.01 5.83
N ILE A 265 5.20 7.20 6.67
CA ILE A 265 5.11 7.40 8.11
C ILE A 265 5.59 6.12 8.82
N ALA A 266 6.31 6.32 9.92
CA ALA A 266 6.75 5.25 10.78
C ALA A 266 6.81 5.70 12.25
N GLY A 267 7.06 4.74 13.12
CA GLY A 267 7.28 4.98 14.54
C GLY A 267 8.15 3.90 15.15
N MET A 268 8.65 4.16 16.36
CA MET A 268 9.32 3.14 17.17
C MET A 268 8.41 2.71 18.31
N PRO A 269 8.30 1.40 18.58
CA PRO A 269 7.52 0.91 19.70
C PRO A 269 8.21 1.26 21.03
N GLU A 270 7.42 1.41 22.09
CA GLU A 270 7.91 1.59 23.45
C GLU A 270 7.87 0.25 24.19
N GLN A 271 9.01 -0.18 24.74
CA GLN A 271 9.05 -1.37 25.57
C GLN A 271 8.35 -1.08 26.89
N TYR A 272 7.36 -1.89 27.24
CA TYR A 272 6.72 -1.82 28.54
C TYR A 272 7.77 -2.16 29.62
N LYS A 273 7.93 -1.29 30.62
CA LYS A 273 8.74 -1.57 31.82
C LYS A 273 7.88 -2.23 32.90
#